data_AF-A0A950P7I1-F1
#
_entry.id   AF-A0A950P7I1-F1
#
_cell.length_a   1.000
_cell.length_b   1.000
_cell.length_c   1.000
_cell.angle_alpha   90.00
_cell.angle_beta   90.00
_cell.angle_gamma   90.00
#
_symmetry.space_group_name_H-M   'P 1'
#
loop_
_entity.id
_entity.type
_entity.pdbx_description
1 polymer ?
#
loop_
_entity_poly.entity_id
_entity_poly.type
_entity_poly.pdbx_seq_one_letter_code
_entity_poly.pdbx_strand_id
1 'polypeptide(L)' 'PAPVFHGDTLFCESEVLEVRPSQSKPDRGTVKVHTRVLNQDGVLVAEFKRVVLVPRKDPAGPLQGAESNVE' A
#
# COMPACT_ATOMS: atom_id res chain seq x y z
N PRO A 1 18.68 -0.59 -2.10
CA PRO A 1 18.09 -1.28 -3.28
C PRO A 1 19.11 -1.34 -4.44
N ALA A 2 19.15 -2.45 -5.16
CA ALA A 2 20.01 -2.64 -6.35
C ALA A 2 19.41 -1.96 -7.60
N PRO A 3 20.22 -1.57 -8.61
CA PRO A 3 19.69 -1.07 -9.88
C PRO A 3 18.98 -2.18 -10.67
N VAL A 4 18.17 -1.76 -11.64
CA VAL A 4 17.55 -2.66 -12.64
C VAL A 4 18.18 -2.44 -14.01
N PHE A 5 18.15 -3.47 -14.85
CA PHE A 5 18.63 -3.44 -16.21
C PHE A 5 17.58 -3.98 -17.19
N HIS A 6 17.76 -3.70 -18.48
CA HIS A 6 16.90 -4.26 -19.53
C HIS A 6 16.94 -5.79 -19.47
N GLY A 7 15.76 -6.41 -19.46
CA GLY A 7 15.62 -7.87 -19.37
C GLY A 7 15.34 -8.39 -17.96
N ASP A 8 15.45 -7.56 -16.92
CA ASP A 8 15.03 -7.96 -15.57
C ASP A 8 13.53 -8.25 -15.51
N THR A 9 13.16 -9.28 -14.75
CA THR A 9 11.76 -9.60 -14.43
C THR A 9 11.49 -9.17 -13.00
N LEU A 10 10.49 -8.30 -12.81
CA LEU A 10 10.19 -7.72 -11.50
C LEU A 10 8.98 -8.38 -10.85
N PHE A 11 9.12 -8.75 -9.59
CA PHE A 11 8.05 -9.21 -8.71
C PHE A 11 7.82 -8.18 -7.62
N CYS A 12 6.58 -7.74 -7.45
CA CYS A 12 6.21 -6.75 -6.46
C CYS A 12 5.22 -7.36 -5.47
N GLU A 13 5.45 -7.13 -4.19
CA GLU A 13 4.48 -7.41 -3.14
C GLU A 13 4.16 -6.15 -2.34
N SER A 14 2.94 -6.10 -1.80
CA SER A 14 2.43 -4.95 -1.07
C SER A 14 1.74 -5.40 0.20
N GLU A 15 2.14 -4.83 1.31
CA GLU A 15 1.57 -5.07 2.63
C GLU A 15 0.80 -3.84 3.10
N VAL A 16 -0.46 -4.04 3.50
CA VAL A 16 -1.27 -2.98 4.11
C VAL A 16 -0.81 -2.78 5.55
N LEU A 17 -0.28 -1.59 5.81
CA LEU A 17 0.21 -1.21 7.14
C LEU A 17 -0.90 -0.55 7.97
N GLU A 18 -1.72 0.29 7.34
CA GLU A 18 -2.75 1.07 8.02
C GLU A 18 -3.92 1.38 7.10
N VAL A 19 -5.14 1.30 7.63
CA VAL A 19 -6.37 1.76 6.99
C VAL A 19 -7.01 2.81 7.88
N ARG A 20 -7.30 4.00 7.32
CA ARG A 20 -7.91 5.10 8.07
C ARG A 20 -9.03 5.77 7.26
N PRO A 21 -10.29 5.70 7.71
CA PRO A 21 -11.37 6.44 7.07
C PRO A 21 -11.19 7.96 7.21
N SER A 22 -11.62 8.71 6.20
CA SER A 22 -11.63 10.17 6.29
C SER A 22 -12.76 10.63 7.21
N GLN A 23 -12.43 11.51 8.16
CA GLN A 23 -13.42 12.11 9.05
C GLN A 23 -14.27 13.19 8.35
N SER A 24 -13.74 13.82 7.29
CA SER A 24 -14.41 14.92 6.59
C SER A 24 -15.06 14.50 5.27
N LYS A 25 -14.62 13.39 4.66
CA LYS A 25 -15.13 12.88 3.38
C LYS A 25 -15.55 11.40 3.53
N PRO A 26 -16.82 11.12 3.90
CA PRO A 26 -17.28 9.76 4.23
C PRO A 26 -17.19 8.75 3.08
N ASP A 27 -16.97 9.21 1.85
CA ASP A 27 -16.85 8.38 0.65
C ASP A 27 -15.46 7.77 0.44
N ARG A 28 -14.46 8.08 1.29
CA ARG A 28 -13.08 7.65 1.11
C ARG A 28 -12.27 7.55 2.40
N GLY A 29 -11.08 6.96 2.28
CA GLY A 29 -10.08 6.89 3.34
C GLY A 29 -8.67 6.80 2.76
N THR A 30 -7.68 6.73 3.64
CA THR A 30 -6.28 6.51 3.27
C THR A 30 -5.85 5.10 3.65
N VAL A 31 -5.07 4.47 2.77
CA VAL A 31 -4.41 3.19 3.04
C VAL A 31 -2.90 3.42 2.93
N LYS A 32 -2.17 3.10 3.99
CA LYS A 32 -0.71 3.08 4.00
C LYS A 32 -0.23 1.70 3.59
N VAL A 33 0.60 1.64 2.57
CA VAL A 33 1.10 0.40 1.98
C VAL A 33 2.62 0.40 1.98
N HIS A 34 3.21 -0.73 2.37
CA HIS A 34 4.62 -1.02 2.16
C HIS A 34 4.77 -1.88 0.92
N THR A 35 5.56 -1.43 -0.05
CA THR A 35 5.79 -2.18 -1.29
C THR A 35 7.26 -2.55 -1.41
N ARG A 36 7.53 -3.83 -1.66
CA ARG A 36 8.86 -4.39 -1.92
C ARG A 36 8.89 -4.97 -3.33
N VAL A 37 9.97 -4.70 -4.05
CA VAL A 37 10.16 -5.13 -5.44
C VAL A 37 11.46 -5.91 -5.56
N LEU A 38 11.35 -7.12 -6.07
CA LEU A 38 12.44 -8.07 -6.28
C LEU A 38 12.66 -8.29 -7.77
N ASN A 39 13.89 -8.56 -8.20
CA ASN A 39 14.16 -9.07 -9.55
C ASN A 39 14.05 -10.61 -9.62
N GLN A 40 14.37 -11.21 -10.77
CA GLN A 40 14.32 -12.66 -11.01
C GLN A 40 15.20 -13.50 -10.06
N ASP A 41 16.25 -12.91 -9.50
CA ASP A 41 17.18 -13.57 -8.58
C ASP A 41 16.78 -13.35 -7.12
N GLY A 42 15.61 -12.75 -6.87
CA GLY A 42 15.14 -12.42 -5.53
C GLY A 42 15.87 -11.24 -4.89
N VAL A 43 16.55 -10.40 -5.68
CA VAL A 43 17.28 -9.23 -5.16
C VAL A 43 16.35 -8.03 -5.05
N LEU A 44 16.36 -7.36 -3.90
CA LEU A 44 15.58 -6.14 -3.66
C LEU A 44 16.08 -4.97 -4.51
N VAL A 45 15.25 -4.53 -5.46
CA VAL A 45 15.55 -3.43 -6.38
C VAL A 45 14.79 -2.14 -6.06
N ALA A 46 13.65 -2.23 -5.37
CA ALA A 46 12.95 -1.06 -4.85
C ALA A 46 12.16 -1.37 -3.58
N GLU A 47 12.06 -0.38 -2.70
CA GLU A 47 11.25 -0.45 -1.49
C GLU A 47 10.74 0.94 -1.15
N PHE A 48 9.44 1.06 -0.88
CA PHE A 48 8.84 2.34 -0.49
C PHE A 48 7.56 2.15 0.31
N LYS A 49 7.26 3.16 1.13
CA LYS A 49 5.97 3.30 1.80
C LYS A 49 5.20 4.43 1.15
N ARG A 50 3.94 4.18 0.81
CA ARG A 50 3.05 5.19 0.22
C ARG A 50 1.71 5.22 0.92
N VAL A 51 1.07 6.39 0.88
CA VAL A 51 -0.31 6.56 1.29
C VAL A 51 -1.14 6.77 0.03
N VAL A 52 -2.18 5.95 -0.13
CA VAL A 52 -3.11 6.06 -1.26
C VAL A 52 -4.49 6.41 -0.76
N LEU A 53 -5.20 7.26 -1.52
CA LEU A 53 -6.59 7.59 -1.26
C LEU A 53 -7.48 6.55 -1.93
N VAL A 54 -8.31 5.87 -1.15
CA VAL A 54 -9.15 4.76 -1.61
C VAL A 54 -10.63 5.09 -1.38
N PRO A 55 -11.48 5.01 -2.41
CA PRO A 55 -12.93 5.11 -2.24
C PRO A 55 -13.46 4.00 -1.33
N ARG A 56 -14.42 4.32 -0.47
CA ARG A 56 -15.15 3.30 0.29
C ARG A 56 -16.16 2.63 -0.62
N LYS A 57 -16.30 1.30 -0.47
CA LYS A 57 -17.31 0.51 -1.19
C LYS A 57 -18.73 0.96 -0.85
N ASP A 58 -18.97 1.28 0.42
CA ASP A 58 -20.22 1.85 0.92
C ASP A 58 -19.94 3.19 1.61
N PRO A 59 -20.15 4.33 0.90
CA PRO A 59 -19.99 5.67 1.46
C PRO A 59 -20.95 5.99 2.62
N ALA A 60 -22.15 5.39 2.63
CA ALA A 60 -23.18 5.64 3.64
C ALA A 60 -23.08 4.68 4.83
N GLY A 61 -22.32 3.59 4.68
CA GLY A 61 -22.10 2.61 5.73
C GLY A 61 -21.30 3.18 6.92
N PRO A 62 -21.39 2.55 8.10
CA PRO A 62 -20.68 3.00 9.31
C PRO A 62 -19.17 3.17 9.08
N LEU A 63 -18.59 4.22 9.64
CA LEU A 63 -17.14 4.39 9.63
C LEU A 63 -16.50 3.27 10.47
N GLN A 64 -15.64 2.46 9.84
CA GLN A 64 -14.81 1.51 10.56
C GLN A 64 -13.69 2.25 11.32
N GLY A 65 -13.17 1.64 12.38
CA GLY A 65 -12.02 2.20 13.10
C GLY A 65 -10.78 2.28 12.21
N ALA A 66 -9.79 3.06 12.64
CA ALA A 66 -8.47 2.93 12.04
C ALA A 66 -7.87 1.58 12.45
N GLU A 67 -7.38 0.82 11.48
CA GLU A 67 -6.71 -0.47 11.69
C GLU A 67 -5.22 -0.30 11.33
N SER A 68 -4.33 -0.81 12.18
CA SER A 68 -2.87 -0.79 11.96
C SER A 68 -2.31 -2.17 12.26
N ASN A 69 -1.50 -2.68 11.34
CA ASN A 69 -0.76 -3.94 11.49
C ASN A 69 0.71 -3.70 11.90
N VAL A 70 1.05 -2.45 12.22
CA VAL A 70 2.38 -2.05 12.71
C VAL A 70 2.32 -1.97 14.23
N GLU A 71 3.15 -2.78 14.91
CA GLU A 71 3.42 -2.67 16.36
C GLU A 71 4.04 -1.31 16.73
#